data_AF-A0A7Z6MUJ3-F1
#
_entry.id   AF-A0A7Z6MUJ3-F1
#
_cell.length_a   1.000
_cell.length_b   1.000
_cell.length_c   1.000
_cell.angle_alpha   90.00
_cell.angle_beta   90.00
_cell.angle_gamma   90.00
#
_symmetry.space_group_name_H-M   'P 1'
#
loop_
_entity.id
_entity.type
_entity.pdbx_description
1 polymer ?
#
loop_
_entity_poly.entity_id
_entity_poly.type
_entity_poly.pdbx_seq_one_letter_code
_entity_poly.pdbx_strand_id
1 'polypeptide(L)'
;MSLPIEQQIKALKASIFQITCHQTGGKRAKRDLALSIFIKFNLGVMLNQLVARYRHYGATDLELTEHVFIDDTYICLDSKLFSSINLAALARSAQIYKGVVEALPVFSDVLHSLIEDIWLDDQKGNGLGQYLTPPDLANLIGNLIDVCESDRDKRTQPYVIHDDCSGAGSLTLPGAQREARVGRHRTQLLNLMVNDIDPLMCCAAALQFVSSMVVHEHDLHQLRVICSNALTETKPNSKSMVVIKTPEKVLLNVKLAHDQHMHEKLKLFKHMNSLTNRILNKS
;
A
#
# COMPACT_ATOMS: atom_id res chain seq x y z
N MET A 1 7.98 0.44 24.31
CA MET A 1 6.59 0.81 23.97
C MET A 1 6.65 1.67 22.73
N SER A 2 5.97 1.29 21.65
CA SER A 2 5.87 2.10 20.43
C SER A 2 5.11 3.40 20.72
N LEU A 3 5.47 4.49 20.03
CA LEU A 3 4.73 5.76 20.14
C LEU A 3 3.29 5.56 19.64
N PRO A 4 2.29 6.30 20.16
CA PRO A 4 0.96 6.37 19.57
C PRO A 4 1.00 6.72 18.08
N ILE A 5 0.07 6.18 17.28
CA ILE A 5 0.04 6.36 15.81
C ILE A 5 0.09 7.84 15.41
N GLU A 6 -0.70 8.70 16.06
CA GLU A 6 -0.70 10.14 15.78
C GLU A 6 0.69 10.78 15.98
N GLN A 7 1.43 10.35 17.00
CA GLN A 7 2.79 10.82 17.24
C GLN A 7 3.77 10.30 16.18
N GLN A 8 3.57 9.08 15.69
CA GLN A 8 4.35 8.53 14.59
C GLN A 8 4.08 9.28 13.28
N ILE A 9 2.81 9.59 12.96
CA ILE A 9 2.44 10.40 11.78
C ILE A 9 3.05 11.80 11.88
N LYS A 10 3.01 12.43 13.06
CA LYS A 10 3.66 13.72 13.29
C LYS A 10 5.18 13.66 13.10
N ALA A 11 5.82 12.60 13.60
CA ALA A 11 7.25 12.37 13.42
C ALA A 11 7.61 12.10 11.95
N LEU A 12 6.75 11.36 11.23
CA LEU A 12 6.88 11.10 9.80
C LEU A 12 6.84 12.41 9.01
N LYS A 13 5.82 13.25 9.23
CA LYS A 13 5.70 14.59 8.61
C LYS A 13 6.95 15.43 8.88
N ALA A 14 7.42 15.47 10.12
CA ALA A 14 8.63 16.20 10.49
C ALA A 14 9.86 15.68 9.74
N SER A 15 10.02 14.35 9.64
CA SER A 15 11.12 13.73 8.89
C SER A 15 11.04 14.02 7.39
N ILE A 16 9.84 14.00 6.80
CA ILE A 16 9.63 14.36 5.39
C ILE A 16 10.11 15.79 5.14
N PHE A 17 9.73 16.76 5.99
CA PHE A 17 10.18 18.16 5.82
C PHE A 17 11.70 18.34 5.89
N GLN A 18 12.43 17.45 6.55
CA GLN A 18 13.89 17.50 6.62
C GLN A 18 14.58 16.99 5.35
N ILE A 19 13.87 16.34 4.42
CA ILE A 19 14.45 15.81 3.16
C ILE A 19 15.05 16.95 2.31
N THR A 20 14.37 18.08 2.24
CA THR A 20 14.74 19.22 1.38
C THR A 20 14.97 20.51 2.17
N CYS A 21 15.11 20.45 3.50
CA CYS A 21 15.10 21.65 4.35
C CYS A 21 16.22 22.65 4.00
N HIS A 22 17.39 22.15 3.62
CA HIS A 22 18.59 22.89 3.23
C HIS A 22 18.56 23.40 1.78
N GLN A 23 17.60 22.95 0.96
CA GLN A 23 17.48 23.48 -0.40
C GLN A 23 17.08 24.96 -0.40
N THR A 24 17.48 25.66 -1.45
CA THR A 24 17.08 27.05 -1.71
C THR A 24 15.66 27.09 -2.27
N GLY A 25 14.98 28.22 -2.15
CA GLY A 25 13.62 28.42 -2.65
C GLY A 25 12.54 28.50 -1.57
N GLY A 26 11.30 28.69 -2.02
CA GLY A 26 10.14 28.92 -1.15
C GLY A 26 9.81 27.71 -0.28
N LYS A 27 9.41 27.96 0.97
CA LYS A 27 9.04 26.92 1.95
C LYS A 27 8.05 25.89 1.38
N ARG A 28 7.11 26.35 0.54
CA ARG A 28 6.10 25.52 -0.11
C ARG A 28 6.70 24.56 -1.14
N ALA A 29 7.47 25.08 -2.10
CA ALA A 29 8.14 24.27 -3.11
C ALA A 29 9.02 23.17 -2.49
N LYS A 30 9.70 23.48 -1.38
CA LYS A 30 10.51 22.50 -0.65
C LYS A 30 9.68 21.37 -0.06
N ARG A 31 8.52 21.68 0.52
CA ARG A 31 7.60 20.69 1.10
C ARG A 31 6.99 19.79 0.03
N ASP A 32 6.55 20.36 -1.08
CA ASP A 32 5.97 19.62 -2.21
C ASP A 32 7.00 18.66 -2.81
N LEU A 33 8.23 19.14 -2.99
CA LEU A 33 9.35 18.31 -3.44
C LEU A 33 9.69 17.21 -2.44
N ALA A 34 9.72 17.51 -1.14
CA ALA A 34 9.98 16.51 -0.11
C ALA A 34 8.94 15.40 -0.09
N LEU A 35 7.65 15.74 -0.22
CA LEU A 35 6.56 14.76 -0.28
C LEU A 35 6.68 13.89 -1.53
N SER A 36 6.92 14.51 -2.69
CA SER A 36 7.12 13.79 -3.96
C SER A 36 8.28 12.79 -3.89
N ILE A 37 9.43 13.23 -3.36
CA ILE A 37 10.60 12.35 -3.15
C ILE A 37 10.26 11.21 -2.19
N PHE A 38 9.59 11.51 -1.07
CA PHE A 38 9.19 10.52 -0.08
C PHE A 38 8.29 9.44 -0.70
N ILE A 39 7.24 9.83 -1.41
CA ILE A 39 6.27 8.89 -2.02
C ILE A 39 6.98 8.02 -3.07
N LYS A 40 7.68 8.63 -4.03
CA LYS A 40 8.36 7.91 -5.11
C LYS A 40 9.44 6.96 -4.60
N PHE A 41 10.27 7.42 -3.67
CA PHE A 41 11.32 6.59 -3.08
C PHE A 41 10.72 5.38 -2.36
N ASN A 42 9.72 5.59 -1.50
CA ASN A 42 9.11 4.49 -0.76
C ASN A 42 8.36 3.52 -1.68
N LEU A 43 7.72 4.02 -2.73
CA LEU A 43 7.10 3.15 -3.74
C LEU A 43 8.14 2.25 -4.41
N GLY A 44 9.26 2.81 -4.85
CA GLY A 44 10.36 2.03 -5.42
C GLY A 44 10.92 0.98 -4.44
N VAL A 45 11.10 1.34 -3.17
CA VAL A 45 11.56 0.40 -2.13
C VAL A 45 10.54 -0.74 -1.92
N MET A 46 9.25 -0.42 -1.79
CA MET A 46 8.21 -1.43 -1.57
C MET A 46 8.03 -2.34 -2.80
N LEU A 47 8.09 -1.80 -4.03
CA LEU A 47 8.05 -2.61 -5.25
C LEU A 47 9.22 -3.59 -5.32
N ASN A 48 10.44 -3.13 -5.01
CA ASN A 48 11.61 -4.01 -4.96
C ASN A 48 11.47 -5.11 -3.90
N GLN A 49 10.92 -4.78 -2.72
CA GLN A 49 10.65 -5.77 -1.67
C GLN A 49 9.57 -6.77 -2.09
N LEU A 50 8.53 -6.33 -2.78
CA LEU A 50 7.48 -7.21 -3.31
C LEU A 50 8.06 -8.20 -4.32
N VAL A 51 8.83 -7.72 -5.29
CA VAL A 51 9.48 -8.56 -6.31
C VAL A 51 10.44 -9.56 -5.66
N ALA A 52 11.25 -9.12 -4.68
CA ALA A 52 12.14 -10.01 -3.93
C ALA A 52 11.36 -11.09 -3.17
N ARG A 53 10.21 -10.74 -2.57
CA ARG A 53 9.32 -11.70 -1.91
C ARG A 53 8.72 -12.69 -2.90
N TYR A 54 8.27 -12.25 -4.07
CA TYR A 54 7.73 -13.15 -5.10
C TYR A 54 8.79 -14.16 -5.56
N ARG A 55 10.05 -13.73 -5.75
CA ARG A 55 11.17 -14.65 -6.01
C ARG A 55 11.37 -15.64 -4.88
N HIS A 56 11.33 -15.18 -3.62
CA HIS A 56 11.44 -16.05 -2.45
C HIS A 56 10.36 -17.15 -2.44
N TYR A 57 9.14 -16.82 -2.85
CA TYR A 57 8.04 -17.78 -3.01
C TYR A 57 8.00 -18.47 -4.38
N GLY A 58 9.09 -18.44 -5.14
CA GLY A 58 9.30 -19.31 -6.29
C GLY A 58 8.83 -18.77 -7.65
N ALA A 59 8.54 -17.47 -7.75
CA ALA A 59 8.36 -16.81 -9.05
C ALA A 59 9.70 -16.71 -9.80
N THR A 60 9.68 -17.07 -11.07
CA THR A 60 10.80 -16.93 -12.01
C THR A 60 10.89 -15.50 -12.55
N ASP A 61 12.05 -15.10 -13.10
CA ASP A 61 12.18 -13.79 -13.74
C ASP A 61 11.27 -13.61 -14.96
N LEU A 62 10.96 -14.70 -15.69
CA LEU A 62 9.98 -14.69 -16.77
C LEU A 62 8.58 -14.36 -16.23
N GLU A 63 8.11 -15.11 -15.22
CA GLU A 63 6.81 -14.84 -14.59
C GLU A 63 6.73 -13.42 -14.05
N LEU A 64 7.79 -12.92 -13.41
CA LEU A 64 7.84 -11.55 -12.90
C LEU A 64 7.72 -10.51 -14.02
N THR A 65 8.35 -10.75 -15.17
CA THR A 65 8.27 -9.85 -16.33
C THR A 65 6.87 -9.82 -16.95
N GLU A 66 6.16 -10.95 -16.93
CA GLU A 66 4.78 -11.06 -17.44
C GLU A 66 3.73 -10.52 -16.48
N HIS A 67 4.02 -10.56 -15.17
CA HIS A 67 3.06 -10.26 -14.11
C HIS A 67 3.25 -8.89 -13.46
N VAL A 68 4.46 -8.32 -13.54
CA VAL A 68 4.79 -7.04 -12.93
C VAL A 68 5.27 -6.08 -14.01
N PHE A 69 4.49 -5.03 -14.24
CA PHE A 69 4.85 -3.90 -15.08
C PHE A 69 4.97 -2.65 -14.23
N ILE A 70 6.07 -1.92 -14.40
CA ILE A 70 6.37 -0.67 -13.71
C ILE A 70 6.87 0.31 -14.77
N ASP A 71 6.14 1.41 -14.97
CA ASP A 71 6.63 2.54 -15.75
C ASP A 71 7.54 3.39 -14.86
N ASP A 72 8.84 3.23 -15.06
CA ASP A 72 9.88 3.85 -14.24
C ASP A 72 9.93 5.37 -14.39
N THR A 73 9.35 5.94 -15.45
CA THR A 73 9.33 7.39 -15.68
C THR A 73 8.59 8.15 -14.58
N TYR A 74 7.61 7.51 -13.93
CA TYR A 74 6.85 8.12 -12.84
C TYR A 74 7.54 8.03 -11.47
N ILE A 75 8.34 6.98 -11.26
CA ILE A 75 8.89 6.61 -9.96
C ILE A 75 10.37 7.01 -9.82
N CYS A 76 11.08 7.11 -10.94
CA CYS A 76 12.50 7.45 -10.96
C CYS A 76 12.76 8.81 -10.31
N LEU A 77 13.78 8.84 -9.46
CA LEU A 77 14.34 10.05 -8.88
C LEU A 77 15.60 10.41 -9.64
N ASP A 78 15.66 11.65 -10.14
CA ASP A 78 16.85 12.16 -10.83
C ASP A 78 18.09 12.09 -9.93
N SER A 79 19.22 11.68 -10.50
CA SER A 79 20.46 11.44 -9.75
C SER A 79 21.05 12.73 -9.15
N LYS A 80 20.87 13.88 -9.80
CA LYS A 80 21.27 15.19 -9.26
C LYS A 80 20.34 15.62 -8.14
N LEU A 81 19.04 15.34 -8.27
CA LEU A 81 18.09 15.55 -7.17
C LEU A 81 18.49 14.70 -5.96
N PHE A 82 18.80 13.41 -6.17
CA PHE A 82 19.16 12.49 -5.09
C PHE A 82 20.46 12.87 -4.36
N SER A 83 21.45 13.45 -5.05
CA SER A 83 22.67 13.95 -4.41
C SER A 83 22.48 15.26 -3.64
N SER A 84 21.36 15.95 -3.89
CA SER A 84 21.05 17.25 -3.28
C SER A 84 20.12 17.19 -2.07
N ILE A 85 19.68 16.00 -1.64
CA ILE A 85 18.72 15.83 -0.54
C ILE A 85 19.36 15.27 0.73
N ASN A 86 18.65 15.41 1.85
CA ASN A 86 19.05 14.82 3.12
C ASN A 86 18.66 13.33 3.14
N LEU A 87 19.61 12.48 2.74
CA LEU A 87 19.41 11.03 2.67
C LEU A 87 19.08 10.40 4.03
N ALA A 88 19.64 10.92 5.12
CA ALA A 88 19.34 10.42 6.46
C ALA A 88 17.88 10.68 6.84
N ALA A 89 17.34 11.85 6.48
CA ALA A 89 15.93 12.17 6.68
C ALA A 89 15.00 11.32 5.82
N LEU A 90 15.39 11.02 4.57
CA LEU A 90 14.65 10.13 3.66
C LEU A 90 14.63 8.68 4.19
N ALA A 91 15.77 8.15 4.62
CA ALA A 91 15.85 6.81 5.19
C ALA A 91 15.02 6.71 6.48
N ARG A 92 15.09 7.74 7.34
CA ARG A 92 14.28 7.81 8.56
C ARG A 92 12.78 7.88 8.26
N SER A 93 12.36 8.70 7.31
CA SER A 93 10.93 8.79 6.95
C SER A 93 10.42 7.47 6.37
N ALA A 94 11.22 6.77 5.57
CA ALA A 94 10.88 5.43 5.08
C ALA A 94 10.71 4.41 6.22
N GLN A 95 11.61 4.43 7.20
CA GLN A 95 11.51 3.56 8.39
C GLN A 95 10.26 3.85 9.21
N ILE A 96 9.96 5.14 9.47
CA ILE A 96 8.77 5.52 10.22
C ILE A 96 7.51 5.12 9.44
N TYR A 97 7.46 5.38 8.13
CA TYR A 97 6.31 5.01 7.29
C TYR A 97 6.03 3.50 7.36
N LYS A 98 7.06 2.66 7.20
CA LYS A 98 6.93 1.21 7.36
C LYS A 98 6.37 0.84 8.74
N GLY A 99 6.89 1.45 9.81
CA GLY A 99 6.40 1.21 11.17
C GLY A 99 4.94 1.64 11.39
N VAL A 100 4.51 2.73 10.76
CA VAL A 100 3.10 3.17 10.79
C VAL A 100 2.20 2.19 10.06
N VAL A 101 2.60 1.75 8.85
CA VAL A 101 1.86 0.73 8.09
C VAL A 101 1.76 -0.57 8.91
N GLU A 102 2.88 -1.04 9.49
CA GLU A 102 2.93 -2.24 10.33
C GLU A 102 1.97 -2.19 11.53
N ALA A 103 1.83 -1.02 12.15
CA ALA A 103 1.03 -0.84 13.35
C ALA A 103 -0.47 -0.63 13.06
N LEU A 104 -0.84 -0.34 11.82
CA LEU A 104 -2.22 -0.14 11.39
C LEU A 104 -2.82 -1.42 10.77
N PRO A 105 -4.16 -1.52 10.70
CA PRO A 105 -4.81 -2.59 9.95
C PRO A 105 -4.36 -2.63 8.48
N VAL A 106 -4.35 -3.84 7.90
CA VAL A 106 -4.01 -4.06 6.48
C VAL A 106 -4.85 -3.13 5.59
N PHE A 107 -4.22 -2.45 4.62
CA PHE A 107 -4.86 -1.49 3.71
C PHE A 107 -5.42 -0.23 4.41
N SER A 108 -4.79 0.22 5.49
CA SER A 108 -5.11 1.52 6.10
C SER A 108 -4.65 2.70 5.25
N ASP A 109 -5.43 3.77 5.28
CA ASP A 109 -5.06 5.03 4.64
C ASP A 109 -4.08 5.80 5.54
N VAL A 110 -2.80 5.78 5.18
CA VAL A 110 -1.72 6.47 5.90
C VAL A 110 -1.40 7.80 5.24
N LEU A 111 -1.59 7.90 3.92
CA LEU A 111 -1.14 9.04 3.15
C LEU A 111 -2.16 10.17 3.11
N HIS A 112 -3.46 9.92 3.33
CA HIS A 112 -4.50 10.96 3.33
C HIS A 112 -4.12 12.18 4.17
N SER A 113 -3.99 12.02 5.50
CA SER A 113 -3.70 13.16 6.37
C SER A 113 -2.33 13.77 6.09
N LEU A 114 -1.35 13.00 5.60
CA LEU A 114 -0.03 13.55 5.25
C LEU A 114 -0.10 14.43 4.00
N ILE A 115 -0.80 13.98 2.96
CA ILE A 115 -0.96 14.71 1.70
C ILE A 115 -1.79 15.97 1.97
N GLU A 116 -2.89 15.86 2.72
CA GLU A 116 -3.67 17.04 3.09
C GLU A 116 -2.81 18.07 3.82
N ASP A 117 -2.13 17.67 4.89
CA ASP A 117 -1.33 18.54 5.75
C ASP A 117 -0.10 19.19 5.09
N ILE A 118 0.49 18.49 4.11
CA ILE A 118 1.75 18.91 3.48
C ILE A 118 1.46 19.64 2.17
N TRP A 119 0.51 19.12 1.41
CA TRP A 119 0.29 19.48 0.02
C TRP A 119 -1.02 20.21 -0.22
N LEU A 120 -2.11 19.94 0.50
CA LEU A 120 -3.38 20.63 0.22
C LEU A 120 -3.61 21.83 1.15
N ASP A 121 -3.07 21.80 2.36
CA ASP A 121 -3.15 22.89 3.32
C ASP A 121 -2.51 24.18 2.73
N ASP A 122 -3.28 25.27 2.78
CA ASP A 122 -2.98 26.60 2.22
C ASP A 122 -2.98 26.74 0.68
N GLN A 123 -3.43 25.74 -0.10
CA GLN A 123 -3.49 25.90 -1.56
C GLN A 123 -4.61 26.84 -2.07
N LYS A 124 -5.66 27.11 -1.28
CA LYS A 124 -6.80 27.99 -1.65
C LYS A 124 -7.32 27.80 -3.09
N GLY A 125 -7.23 26.58 -3.63
CA GLY A 125 -7.64 26.26 -5.01
C GLY A 125 -6.58 26.43 -6.11
N ASN A 126 -5.30 26.64 -5.81
CA ASN A 126 -4.22 26.60 -6.82
C ASN A 126 -3.87 25.16 -7.22
N GLY A 127 -3.71 24.88 -8.51
CA GLY A 127 -3.41 23.54 -9.04
C GLY A 127 -4.64 22.87 -9.68
N LEU A 128 -4.79 21.56 -9.52
CA LEU A 128 -5.95 20.79 -10.01
C LEU A 128 -7.20 20.90 -9.10
N GLY A 129 -7.15 21.70 -8.03
CA GLY A 129 -8.26 21.82 -7.07
C GLY A 129 -8.58 20.51 -6.36
N GLN A 130 -7.56 19.69 -6.11
CA GLN A 130 -7.70 18.35 -5.53
C GLN A 130 -8.15 18.40 -4.07
N TYR A 131 -9.06 17.49 -3.73
CA TYR A 131 -9.42 17.14 -2.36
C TYR A 131 -9.36 15.62 -2.24
N LEU A 132 -8.84 15.14 -1.12
CA LEU A 132 -8.88 13.72 -0.82
C LEU A 132 -10.18 13.38 -0.10
N THR A 133 -10.69 12.16 -0.30
CA THR A 133 -11.87 11.71 0.43
C THR A 133 -11.48 11.44 1.89
N PRO A 134 -12.15 12.06 2.88
CA PRO A 134 -11.89 11.78 4.29
C PRO A 134 -12.11 10.29 4.62
N PRO A 135 -11.24 9.64 5.42
CA PRO A 135 -11.31 8.21 5.71
C PRO A 135 -12.67 7.77 6.27
N ASP A 136 -13.31 8.57 7.10
CA ASP A 136 -14.62 8.25 7.68
C ASP A 136 -15.71 8.16 6.60
N LEU A 137 -15.67 9.08 5.61
CA LEU A 137 -16.60 9.06 4.49
C LEU A 137 -16.31 7.88 3.54
N ALA A 138 -15.04 7.60 3.26
CA ALA A 138 -14.66 6.44 2.45
C ALA A 138 -15.12 5.13 3.10
N ASN A 139 -14.92 4.99 4.42
CA ASN A 139 -15.39 3.84 5.18
C ASN A 139 -16.92 3.71 5.15
N LEU A 140 -17.65 4.81 5.31
CA LEU A 140 -19.11 4.82 5.22
C LEU A 140 -19.58 4.34 3.84
N ILE A 141 -19.05 4.89 2.75
CA ILE A 141 -19.40 4.49 1.38
C ILE A 141 -19.10 3.02 1.17
N GLY A 142 -17.91 2.56 1.58
CA GLY A 142 -17.53 1.16 1.48
C GLY A 142 -18.50 0.24 2.22
N ASN A 143 -18.98 0.63 3.41
CA ASN A 143 -19.95 -0.15 4.16
C ASN A 143 -21.35 -0.16 3.52
N LEU A 144 -21.75 0.95 2.89
CA LEU A 144 -23.03 1.00 2.17
C LEU A 144 -23.01 0.10 0.93
N ILE A 145 -21.91 0.08 0.18
CA ILE A 145 -21.74 -0.83 -0.97
C ILE A 145 -21.86 -2.29 -0.50
N ASP A 146 -21.20 -2.63 0.59
CA ASP A 146 -21.20 -3.99 1.17
C ASP A 146 -22.61 -4.49 1.54
N VAL A 147 -23.42 -3.64 2.17
CA VAL A 147 -24.82 -3.98 2.51
C VAL A 147 -25.66 -4.28 1.25
N CYS A 148 -25.32 -3.68 0.12
CA CYS A 148 -26.03 -3.90 -1.14
C CYS A 148 -25.57 -5.16 -1.89
N GLU A 149 -24.49 -5.83 -1.48
CA GLU A 149 -23.93 -6.99 -2.19
C GLU A 149 -24.37 -8.33 -1.57
N SER A 150 -25.49 -8.89 -2.03
CA SER A 150 -26.09 -10.11 -1.48
C SER A 150 -25.29 -11.41 -1.69
N ASP A 151 -24.37 -11.46 -2.66
CA ASP A 151 -23.63 -12.68 -3.04
C ASP A 151 -22.13 -12.62 -2.73
N ARG A 152 -21.70 -11.63 -1.93
CA ARG A 152 -20.28 -11.42 -1.61
C ARG A 152 -19.58 -12.68 -1.09
N ASP A 153 -20.17 -13.36 -0.12
CA ASP A 153 -19.55 -14.51 0.56
C ASP A 153 -19.50 -15.75 -0.34
N LYS A 154 -20.27 -15.76 -1.43
CA LYS A 154 -20.27 -16.85 -2.43
C LYS A 154 -19.23 -16.66 -3.53
N ARG A 155 -18.54 -15.52 -3.58
CA ARG A 155 -17.50 -15.26 -4.60
C ARG A 155 -16.34 -16.23 -4.45
N THR A 156 -16.06 -16.95 -5.54
CA THR A 156 -14.91 -17.87 -5.67
C THR A 156 -13.98 -17.49 -6.82
N GLN A 157 -14.32 -16.47 -7.60
CA GLN A 157 -13.57 -16.02 -8.77
C GLN A 157 -13.10 -14.57 -8.57
N PRO A 158 -12.00 -14.16 -9.23
CA PRO A 158 -11.53 -12.79 -9.15
C PRO A 158 -12.57 -11.79 -9.62
N TYR A 159 -12.67 -10.65 -8.93
CA TYR A 159 -13.61 -9.57 -9.24
C TYR A 159 -12.95 -8.20 -9.09
N VAL A 160 -13.54 -7.17 -9.70
CA VAL A 160 -12.93 -5.85 -9.82
C VAL A 160 -13.57 -4.86 -8.86
N ILE A 161 -12.73 -4.07 -8.18
CA ILE A 161 -13.10 -2.80 -7.55
C ILE A 161 -12.33 -1.71 -8.31
N HIS A 162 -13.06 -0.68 -8.75
CA HIS A 162 -12.53 0.35 -9.63
C HIS A 162 -12.88 1.76 -9.13
N ASP A 163 -11.93 2.69 -9.25
CA ASP A 163 -12.12 4.11 -9.03
C ASP A 163 -11.36 4.93 -10.09
N ASP A 164 -12.10 5.66 -10.91
CA ASP A 164 -11.58 6.44 -12.05
C ASP A 164 -10.90 7.76 -11.64
N CYS A 165 -11.16 8.23 -10.41
CA CYS A 165 -10.69 9.51 -9.87
C CYS A 165 -10.15 9.32 -8.45
N SER A 166 -9.19 8.41 -8.33
CA SER A 166 -8.87 7.74 -7.07
C SER A 166 -8.12 8.59 -6.05
N GLY A 167 -7.49 9.68 -6.44
CA GLY A 167 -6.55 10.40 -5.58
C GLY A 167 -5.49 9.45 -5.02
N ALA A 168 -5.36 9.41 -3.70
CA ALA A 168 -4.47 8.47 -3.01
C ALA A 168 -5.06 7.04 -2.85
N GLY A 169 -6.17 6.70 -3.50
CA GLY A 169 -6.85 5.40 -3.43
C GLY A 169 -7.82 5.24 -2.26
N SER A 170 -8.17 6.33 -1.55
CA SER A 170 -8.91 6.28 -0.28
C SER A 170 -10.25 5.54 -0.37
N LEU A 171 -10.98 5.65 -1.49
CA LEU A 171 -12.29 5.00 -1.68
C LEU A 171 -12.20 3.49 -1.90
N THR A 172 -11.08 2.99 -2.42
CA THR A 172 -10.92 1.55 -2.72
C THR A 172 -10.30 0.78 -1.55
N LEU A 173 -9.57 1.47 -0.66
CA LEU A 173 -8.97 0.88 0.54
C LEU A 173 -9.98 0.17 1.45
N PRO A 174 -11.15 0.75 1.82
CA PRO A 174 -12.14 0.07 2.67
C PRO A 174 -12.62 -1.27 2.12
N GLY A 175 -12.78 -1.39 0.80
CA GLY A 175 -13.12 -2.65 0.15
C GLY A 175 -12.03 -3.71 0.35
N ALA A 176 -10.77 -3.33 0.14
CA ALA A 176 -9.62 -4.22 0.37
C ALA A 176 -9.45 -4.60 1.86
N GLN A 177 -9.61 -3.64 2.77
CA GLN A 177 -9.58 -3.88 4.23
C GLN A 177 -10.62 -4.93 4.64
N ARG A 178 -11.84 -4.83 4.10
CA ARG A 178 -12.94 -5.74 4.40
C ARG A 178 -12.62 -7.17 3.99
N GLU A 179 -12.11 -7.38 2.78
CA GLU A 179 -11.67 -8.71 2.34
C GLU A 179 -10.51 -9.21 3.21
N ALA A 180 -9.56 -8.34 3.57
CA ALA A 180 -8.43 -8.70 4.44
C ALA A 180 -8.88 -9.14 5.84
N ARG A 181 -9.95 -8.56 6.41
CA ARG A 181 -10.51 -8.99 7.70
C ARG A 181 -11.06 -10.42 7.68
N VAL A 182 -11.56 -10.87 6.52
CA VAL A 182 -11.99 -12.27 6.34
C VAL A 182 -10.78 -13.18 6.13
N GLY A 183 -9.79 -12.70 5.37
CA GLY A 183 -8.46 -13.30 5.29
C GLY A 183 -7.85 -13.25 3.89
N ARG A 184 -6.59 -13.68 3.80
CA ARG A 184 -5.79 -13.64 2.55
C ARG A 184 -6.50 -14.24 1.33
N HIS A 185 -7.20 -15.36 1.50
CA HIS A 185 -7.90 -16.02 0.40
C HIS A 185 -8.95 -15.11 -0.28
N ARG A 186 -9.48 -14.10 0.43
CA ARG A 186 -10.41 -13.11 -0.12
C ARG A 186 -9.71 -11.97 -0.84
N THR A 187 -8.61 -11.46 -0.29
CA THR A 187 -7.80 -10.43 -0.97
C THR A 187 -7.19 -10.97 -2.27
N GLN A 188 -6.89 -12.27 -2.31
CA GLN A 188 -6.44 -12.99 -3.50
C GLN A 188 -7.50 -13.14 -4.61
N LEU A 189 -8.72 -12.65 -4.40
CA LEU A 189 -9.76 -12.51 -5.44
C LEU A 189 -9.91 -11.06 -5.92
N LEU A 190 -9.23 -10.10 -5.30
CA LEU A 190 -9.38 -8.69 -5.61
C LEU A 190 -8.50 -8.26 -6.78
N ASN A 191 -9.16 -7.81 -7.86
CA ASN A 191 -8.58 -6.95 -8.88
C ASN A 191 -8.87 -5.50 -8.50
N LEU A 192 -7.88 -4.78 -7.97
CA LEU A 192 -7.99 -3.35 -7.75
C LEU A 192 -7.52 -2.60 -8.99
N MET A 193 -8.39 -1.72 -9.47
CA MET A 193 -8.08 -0.77 -10.53
C MET A 193 -8.27 0.63 -9.98
N VAL A 194 -7.26 1.47 -10.10
CA VAL A 194 -7.34 2.88 -9.70
C VAL A 194 -6.76 3.74 -10.82
N ASN A 195 -7.43 4.84 -11.11
CA ASN A 195 -6.99 5.82 -12.08
C ASN A 195 -6.92 7.21 -11.43
N ASP A 196 -5.95 8.01 -11.83
CA ASP A 196 -5.94 9.44 -11.57
C ASP A 196 -5.22 10.17 -12.72
N ILE A 197 -5.54 11.45 -12.93
CA ILE A 197 -4.82 12.29 -13.89
C ILE A 197 -3.50 12.78 -13.31
N ASP A 198 -3.38 12.84 -11.98
CA ASP A 198 -2.18 13.28 -11.28
C ASP A 198 -1.22 12.11 -11.02
N PRO A 199 0.01 12.15 -11.56
CA PRO A 199 0.99 11.11 -11.35
C PRO A 199 1.41 10.90 -9.89
N LEU A 200 1.41 11.96 -9.07
CA LEU A 200 1.77 11.85 -7.66
C LEU A 200 0.68 11.13 -6.87
N MET A 201 -0.59 11.37 -7.22
CA MET A 201 -1.74 10.64 -6.65
C MET A 201 -1.70 9.16 -7.04
N CYS A 202 -1.42 8.86 -8.30
CA CYS A 202 -1.17 7.49 -8.75
C CYS A 202 -0.05 6.82 -7.93
N CYS A 203 1.09 7.50 -7.75
CA CYS A 203 2.19 7.00 -6.94
C CYS A 203 1.78 6.79 -5.47
N ALA A 204 0.99 7.70 -4.90
CA ALA A 204 0.47 7.58 -3.54
C ALA A 204 -0.44 6.36 -3.40
N ALA A 205 -1.41 6.19 -4.29
CA ALA A 205 -2.32 5.03 -4.32
C ALA A 205 -1.53 3.72 -4.44
N ALA A 206 -0.60 3.65 -5.40
CA ALA A 206 0.29 2.50 -5.56
C ALA A 206 1.07 2.21 -4.27
N LEU A 207 1.62 3.24 -3.63
CA LEU A 207 2.37 3.10 -2.38
C LEU A 207 1.50 2.53 -1.26
N GLN A 208 0.25 2.98 -1.08
CA GLN A 208 -0.64 2.48 -0.02
C GLN A 208 -0.94 0.97 -0.18
N PHE A 209 -1.21 0.54 -1.41
CA PHE A 209 -1.49 -0.87 -1.69
C PHE A 209 -0.24 -1.74 -1.61
N VAL A 210 0.85 -1.33 -2.25
CA VAL A 210 2.09 -2.13 -2.29
C VAL A 210 2.72 -2.20 -0.90
N SER A 211 2.74 -1.12 -0.12
CA SER A 211 3.25 -1.17 1.26
C SER A 211 2.42 -2.14 2.10
N SER A 212 1.10 -2.12 1.98
CA SER A 212 0.22 -3.05 2.70
C SER A 212 0.45 -4.50 2.27
N MET A 213 0.56 -4.76 0.97
CA MET A 213 0.86 -6.08 0.43
C MET A 213 2.18 -6.61 0.99
N VAL A 214 3.24 -5.79 0.98
CA VAL A 214 4.59 -6.16 1.44
C VAL A 214 4.61 -6.39 2.96
N VAL A 215 4.15 -5.41 3.72
CA VAL A 215 4.26 -5.39 5.19
C VAL A 215 3.38 -6.44 5.86
N HIS A 216 2.15 -6.62 5.39
CA HIS A 216 1.19 -7.54 6.03
C HIS A 216 1.08 -8.89 5.32
N GLU A 217 1.83 -9.10 4.23
CA GLU A 217 1.77 -10.32 3.42
C GLU A 217 0.33 -10.68 3.01
N HIS A 218 -0.42 -9.67 2.57
CA HIS A 218 -1.76 -9.79 2.01
C HIS A 218 -1.73 -9.37 0.54
N ASP A 219 -1.44 -10.34 -0.32
CA ASP A 219 -1.46 -10.11 -1.76
C ASP A 219 -2.88 -9.94 -2.29
N LEU A 220 -2.99 -9.07 -3.30
CA LEU A 220 -4.17 -8.94 -4.16
C LEU A 220 -4.08 -9.95 -5.30
N HIS A 221 -5.19 -10.24 -5.98
CA HIS A 221 -5.10 -10.94 -7.27
C HIS A 221 -4.38 -10.06 -8.29
N GLN A 222 -4.81 -8.80 -8.39
CA GLN A 222 -4.18 -7.80 -9.24
C GLN A 222 -4.32 -6.40 -8.63
N LEU A 223 -3.26 -5.60 -8.77
CA LEU A 223 -3.31 -4.14 -8.65
C LEU A 223 -2.98 -3.53 -10.01
N ARG A 224 -3.80 -2.60 -10.48
CA ARG A 224 -3.53 -1.78 -11.66
C ARG A 224 -3.75 -0.32 -11.31
N VAL A 225 -2.71 0.48 -11.46
CA VAL A 225 -2.72 1.92 -11.27
C VAL A 225 -2.52 2.57 -12.64
N ILE A 226 -3.43 3.44 -13.04
CA ILE A 226 -3.48 4.09 -14.35
C ILE A 226 -3.30 5.59 -14.12
N CYS A 227 -2.41 6.21 -14.89
CA CYS A 227 -2.21 7.65 -14.86
C CYS A 227 -2.77 8.25 -16.15
N SER A 228 -4.07 8.51 -16.21
CA SER A 228 -4.72 9.03 -17.41
C SER A 228 -5.91 9.95 -17.11
N ASN A 229 -6.27 10.74 -18.12
CA ASN A 229 -7.55 11.42 -18.10
C ASN A 229 -8.67 10.42 -18.42
N ALA A 230 -9.45 10.01 -17.42
CA ALA A 230 -10.52 9.03 -17.56
C ALA A 230 -11.58 9.41 -18.62
N LEU A 231 -11.77 10.70 -18.89
CA LEU A 231 -12.78 11.18 -19.85
C LEU A 231 -12.29 11.13 -21.30
N THR A 232 -11.01 11.42 -21.54
CA THR A 232 -10.47 11.58 -22.90
C THR A 232 -9.57 10.44 -23.35
N GLU A 233 -8.97 9.71 -22.41
CA GLU A 233 -7.99 8.65 -22.67
C GLU A 233 -8.59 7.28 -22.31
N THR A 234 -9.64 6.89 -23.04
CA THR A 234 -10.47 5.69 -22.75
C THR A 234 -9.91 4.38 -23.29
N LYS A 235 -8.73 4.40 -23.94
CA LYS A 235 -8.12 3.18 -24.47
C LYS A 235 -7.60 2.30 -23.32
N PRO A 236 -8.02 1.03 -23.24
CA PRO A 236 -7.52 0.12 -22.21
C PRO A 236 -6.00 0.02 -22.27
N ASN A 237 -5.35 0.10 -21.10
CA ASN A 237 -3.93 -0.21 -20.87
C ASN A 237 -2.86 0.77 -21.40
N SER A 238 -3.19 1.81 -22.19
CA SER A 238 -2.17 2.68 -22.82
C SER A 238 -1.43 3.63 -21.85
N LYS A 239 -1.80 3.65 -20.57
CA LYS A 239 -1.30 4.58 -19.54
C LYS A 239 -1.15 3.93 -18.15
N SER A 240 -0.97 2.60 -18.12
CA SER A 240 -0.73 1.92 -16.84
C SER A 240 0.59 2.42 -16.25
N MET A 241 0.60 2.85 -15.00
CA MET A 241 1.81 3.24 -14.28
C MET A 241 2.41 2.03 -13.55
N VAL A 242 1.56 1.27 -12.86
CA VAL A 242 1.94 0.03 -12.16
C VAL A 242 0.89 -1.02 -12.44
N VAL A 243 1.32 -2.22 -12.83
CA VAL A 243 0.47 -3.41 -12.91
C VAL A 243 1.18 -4.52 -12.15
N ILE A 244 0.50 -5.10 -11.19
CA ILE A 244 1.00 -6.22 -10.40
C ILE A 244 -0.10 -7.26 -10.39
N LYS A 245 0.07 -8.34 -11.13
CA LYS A 245 -0.74 -9.54 -11.00
C LYS A 245 0.03 -10.52 -10.14
N THR A 246 -0.54 -11.04 -9.07
CA THR A 246 0.20 -11.98 -8.23
C THR A 246 0.26 -13.34 -8.92
N PRO A 247 1.46 -13.93 -9.17
CA PRO A 247 1.54 -15.24 -9.79
C PRO A 247 0.83 -16.31 -8.95
N GLU A 248 0.05 -17.19 -9.58
CA GLU A 248 -0.71 -18.24 -8.87
C GLU A 248 0.19 -19.11 -7.99
N LYS A 249 1.40 -19.41 -8.48
CA LYS A 249 2.41 -20.17 -7.75
C LYS A 249 2.85 -19.47 -6.46
N VAL A 250 2.97 -18.14 -6.47
CA VAL A 250 3.27 -17.36 -5.26
C VAL A 250 2.11 -17.48 -4.27
N LEU A 251 0.87 -17.30 -4.72
CA LEU A 251 -0.32 -17.45 -3.87
C LEU A 251 -0.39 -18.82 -3.19
N LEU A 252 -0.12 -19.88 -3.96
CA LEU A 252 -0.07 -21.25 -3.47
C LEU A 252 1.04 -21.45 -2.44
N ASN A 253 2.26 -21.00 -2.74
CA ASN A 253 3.42 -21.23 -1.86
C ASN A 253 3.32 -20.42 -0.57
N VAL A 254 2.79 -19.20 -0.61
CA VAL A 254 2.47 -18.40 0.59
C VAL A 254 1.45 -19.13 1.47
N LYS A 255 0.39 -19.69 0.86
CA LYS A 255 -0.62 -20.48 1.59
C LYS A 255 0.01 -21.70 2.27
N LEU A 256 0.80 -22.48 1.54
CA LEU A 256 1.48 -23.66 2.06
C LEU A 256 2.44 -23.32 3.22
N ALA A 257 3.22 -22.25 3.09
CA ALA A 257 4.11 -21.78 4.15
C ALA A 257 3.34 -21.36 5.41
N HIS A 258 2.20 -20.69 5.24
CA HIS A 258 1.34 -20.30 6.34
C HIS A 258 0.71 -21.51 7.06
N ASP A 259 0.17 -22.46 6.30
CA ASP A 259 -0.44 -23.68 6.84
C ASP A 259 0.59 -24.52 7.61
N GLN A 260 1.83 -24.62 7.10
CA GLN A 260 2.93 -25.30 7.79
C GLN A 260 3.25 -24.62 9.13
N HIS A 261 3.41 -23.29 9.14
CA HIS A 261 3.68 -22.53 10.36
C HIS A 261 2.57 -22.70 11.42
N MET A 262 1.31 -22.69 10.99
CA MET A 262 0.17 -22.92 11.87
C MET A 262 0.15 -24.32 12.45
N HIS A 263 0.47 -25.35 11.65
CA HIS A 263 0.59 -26.73 12.12
C HIS A 263 1.70 -26.90 13.16
N GLU A 264 2.86 -26.27 12.95
CA GLU A 264 3.98 -26.26 13.90
C GLU A 264 3.59 -25.60 15.23
N LYS A 265 2.90 -24.45 15.19
CA LYS A 265 2.36 -23.80 16.39
C LYS A 265 1.35 -24.68 17.13
N LEU A 266 0.42 -25.32 16.42
CA LEU A 266 -0.56 -26.22 17.02
C LEU A 266 0.11 -27.43 17.69
N LYS A 267 1.16 -27.99 17.09
CA LYS A 267 1.97 -29.04 17.72
C LYS A 267 2.64 -28.56 19.01
N LEU A 268 3.21 -27.36 19.01
CA LEU A 268 3.82 -26.75 20.19
C LEU A 268 2.80 -26.60 21.33
N PHE A 269 1.60 -26.07 21.04
CA PHE A 269 0.53 -25.94 22.04
C PHE A 269 0.07 -27.29 22.60
N LYS A 270 -0.09 -28.31 21.74
CA LYS A 270 -0.40 -29.67 22.20
C LYS A 270 0.69 -30.24 23.11
N HIS A 271 1.95 -29.99 22.78
CA HIS A 271 3.08 -30.42 23.61
C HIS A 271 3.09 -29.72 24.97
N MET A 272 2.88 -28.39 24.99
CA MET A 272 2.74 -27.62 26.23
C MET A 272 1.58 -28.14 27.10
N ASN A 273 0.38 -28.32 26.52
CA ASN A 273 -0.77 -28.83 27.28
C ASN A 273 -0.51 -30.23 27.86
N SER A 274 0.18 -31.10 27.11
CA SER A 274 0.60 -32.43 27.59
C SER A 274 1.56 -32.34 28.77
N LEU A 275 2.54 -31.43 28.72
CA LEU A 275 3.45 -31.16 29.83
C LEU A 275 2.70 -30.61 31.05
N THR A 276 1.83 -29.63 30.86
CA THR A 276 1.01 -29.04 31.93
C THR A 276 0.14 -30.11 32.60
N ASN A 277 -0.54 -30.96 31.82
CA ASN A 277 -1.34 -32.06 32.37
C ASN A 277 -0.49 -33.08 33.14
N ARG A 278 0.72 -33.38 32.68
CA ARG A 278 1.64 -34.27 33.41
C ARG A 278 2.14 -33.67 34.73
N ILE A 279 2.26 -32.35 34.81
CA ILE A 279 2.66 -31.65 36.03
C ILE A 279 1.48 -31.55 37.00
N LEU A 280 0.29 -31.17 36.50
CA LEU A 280 -0.91 -30.99 37.32
C LEU A 280 -1.51 -32.32 37.81
N ASN A 281 -1.39 -33.41 37.04
CA ASN A 281 -1.89 -34.74 37.43
C ASN A 281 -0.85 -35.57 38.20
N LYS A 282 0.30 -34.99 38.56
CA LYS A 282 1.18 -35.53 39.60
C LYS A 282 0.75 -34.94 40.95
N SER A 283 -0.36 -35.44 41.47
CA SER A 283 -0.83 -35.29 42.85
C SER A 283 -1.52 -36.58 43.25
#